data_AF-A0A9K3HSV8-F1
#
_entry.id   AF-A0A9K3HSV8-F1
#
_cell.length_a   1.000
_cell.length_b   1.000
_cell.length_c   1.000
_cell.angle_alpha   90.00
_cell.angle_beta   90.00
_cell.angle_gamma   90.00
#
_symmetry.space_group_name_H-M   'P 1'
#
loop_
_entity.id
_entity.type
_entity.pdbx_description
1 polymer ?
#
loop_
_entity_poly.entity_id
_entity_poly.type
_entity_poly.pdbx_seq_one_letter_code
_entity_poly.pdbx_strand_id
1 'polypeptide(L)'
;MQLLNFGEAVAIGQRSSEKLFRILDMYDVADVLPDFEMLFTDESGESVCNEVKGILSRLGEAAIGTFVEFENAVKGENSRRPLRGGEIHLDVYDDDMMLDGAKPEKDMFRY
;
A
#
# COMPACT_ATOMS: atom_id res chain seq x y z
N MET A 1 19.62 24.31 0.39
CA MET A 1 19.52 23.10 -0.46
C MET A 1 18.04 22.77 -0.66
N GLN A 2 17.45 23.04 -1.83
CA GLN A 2 15.99 22.85 -2.04
C GLN A 2 15.57 21.37 -2.06
N LEU A 3 16.43 20.49 -2.58
CA LEU A 3 16.18 19.05 -2.67
C LEU A 3 16.08 18.40 -1.28
N LEU A 4 17.02 18.72 -0.40
CA LEU A 4 17.06 18.18 0.97
C LEU A 4 15.86 18.67 1.79
N ASN A 5 15.49 19.95 1.66
CA ASN A 5 14.28 20.50 2.27
C ASN A 5 12.99 19.79 1.81
N PHE A 6 12.94 19.33 0.56
CA PHE A 6 11.80 18.57 0.06
C PHE A 6 11.72 17.17 0.70
N GLY A 7 12.85 16.45 0.77
CA GLY A 7 12.92 15.16 1.45
C GLY A 7 12.54 15.24 2.93
N GLU A 8 13.02 16.29 3.60
CA GLU A 8 12.65 16.61 4.97
C GLU A 8 11.13 16.85 5.12
N ALA A 9 10.52 17.65 4.24
CA ALA A 9 9.08 17.91 4.27
C ALA A 9 8.23 16.65 4.01
N VAL A 10 8.70 15.75 3.13
CA VAL A 10 8.05 14.46 2.89
C VAL A 10 8.14 13.57 4.12
N ALA A 11 9.28 13.54 4.80
CA ALA A 11 9.47 12.74 6.02
C ALA A 11 8.62 13.23 7.21
N ILE A 12 8.41 14.55 7.33
CA ILE A 12 7.57 15.16 8.39
C ILE A 12 6.07 15.10 8.04
N GLY A 13 5.75 14.92 6.77
CA GLY A 13 4.37 14.91 6.27
C GLY A 13 3.47 13.91 6.99
N GLN A 14 2.16 14.18 6.98
CA GLN A 14 1.18 13.25 7.56
C GLN A 14 1.35 11.85 6.94
N ARG A 15 1.55 10.87 7.82
CA ARG A 15 1.65 9.44 7.51
C ARG A 15 0.30 8.95 6.99
N SER A 16 0.35 8.25 5.86
CA SER A 16 -0.81 7.60 5.25
C SER A 16 -0.34 6.54 4.26
N SER A 17 -1.08 5.45 4.13
CA SER A 17 -0.71 4.34 3.25
C SER A 17 -0.59 4.77 1.79
N GLU A 18 -1.33 5.77 1.33
CA GLU A 18 -1.25 6.29 -0.05
C GLU A 18 0.08 7.01 -0.34
N LYS A 19 0.78 7.48 0.70
CA LYS A 19 2.08 8.18 0.57
C LYS A 19 3.28 7.26 0.77
N LEU A 20 3.07 6.04 1.27
CA LEU A 20 4.14 5.11 1.59
C LEU A 20 5.08 4.86 0.41
N PHE A 21 4.53 4.57 -0.77
CA PHE A 21 5.34 4.33 -1.96
C PHE A 21 6.23 5.54 -2.30
N ARG A 22 5.71 6.76 -2.16
CA ARG A 22 6.50 7.97 -2.41
C ARG A 22 7.63 8.16 -1.39
N ILE A 23 7.41 7.78 -0.14
CA ILE A 23 8.45 7.82 0.90
C ILE A 23 9.53 6.79 0.57
N LEU A 24 9.15 5.58 0.14
CA LEU A 24 10.08 4.53 -0.26
C LEU A 24 10.87 4.91 -1.52
N ASP A 25 10.21 5.43 -2.56
CA ASP A 25 10.85 5.90 -3.79
C ASP A 25 11.94 6.96 -3.49
N MET A 26 11.75 7.77 -2.45
CA MET A 26 12.75 8.75 -2.01
C MET A 26 13.82 8.15 -1.09
N TYR A 27 13.48 7.10 -0.34
CA TYR A 27 14.42 6.37 0.50
C TYR A 27 15.43 5.56 -0.34
N ASP A 28 15.08 5.17 -1.57
CA ASP A 28 15.97 4.49 -2.52
C ASP A 28 17.27 5.28 -2.82
N VAL A 29 17.32 6.58 -2.50
CA VAL A 29 18.56 7.37 -2.51
C VAL A 29 19.65 6.77 -1.60
N ALA A 30 19.27 5.96 -0.60
CA ALA A 30 20.21 5.21 0.23
C ALA A 30 21.15 4.29 -0.58
N ASP A 31 20.68 3.75 -1.72
CA ASP A 31 21.45 2.82 -2.54
C ASP A 31 22.60 3.51 -3.28
N VAL A 32 22.44 4.80 -3.59
CA VAL A 32 23.45 5.61 -4.28
C VAL A 32 24.28 6.47 -3.31
N LEU A 33 23.97 6.43 -2.02
CA LEU A 33 24.68 7.21 -1.00
C LEU A 33 26.19 6.93 -0.96
N PRO A 34 26.68 5.67 -1.08
CA PRO A 34 28.12 5.41 -1.08
C PRO A 34 28.83 6.10 -2.26
N ASP A 35 28.23 6.04 -3.46
CA ASP A 35 28.76 6.72 -4.64
C ASP A 35 28.72 8.25 -4.47
N PHE A 36 27.65 8.76 -3.84
CA PHE A 36 27.51 10.18 -3.51
C PHE A 36 28.60 10.65 -2.54
N GLU A 37 28.90 9.90 -1.48
CA GLU A 37 29.97 10.20 -0.52
C GLU A 37 31.35 10.27 -1.20
N MET A 38 31.59 9.42 -2.20
CA MET A 38 32.85 9.44 -2.96
C MET A 38 33.03 10.71 -3.81
N LEU A 39 31.95 11.43 -4.16
CA LEU A 39 32.01 12.69 -4.88
C LEU A 39 32.39 13.88 -3.99
N PHE A 40 32.28 13.73 -2.67
CA PHE A 40 32.41 14.80 -1.68
C PHE A 40 33.53 14.48 -0.69
N THR A 41 34.78 14.66 -1.13
CA THR A 41 35.98 14.34 -0.34
C THR A 41 36.48 15.47 0.56
N ASP A 42 35.82 16.63 0.54
CA ASP A 42 36.20 17.80 1.33
C ASP A 42 35.27 17.99 2.56
N GLU A 43 35.73 18.77 3.55
CA GLU A 43 34.95 19.03 4.79
C GLU A 43 33.58 19.66 4.50
N SER A 44 33.45 20.42 3.41
CA SER A 44 32.17 21.02 3.00
C SER A 44 31.18 19.98 2.48
N GLY A 45 31.67 18.98 1.75
CA GLY A 45 30.90 17.85 1.24
C GLY A 45 30.49 16.84 2.31
N GLU A 46 31.29 16.67 3.37
CA GLU A 46 30.93 15.82 4.52
C GLU A 46 29.65 16.30 5.21
N SER A 47 29.48 17.62 5.37
CA SER A 47 28.27 18.23 5.93
C SER A 47 27.02 17.88 5.11
N VAL A 48 27.13 17.93 3.77
CA VAL A 48 26.04 17.58 2.86
C VAL A 48 25.70 16.09 2.96
N CYS A 49 26.69 15.21 3.02
CA CYS A 49 26.48 13.78 3.19
C CYS A 49 25.77 13.45 4.51
N ASN A 50 26.13 14.15 5.58
CA ASN A 50 25.48 14.01 6.88
C ASN A 50 24.02 14.50 6.85
N GLU A 51 23.72 15.57 6.12
CA GLU A 51 22.34 16.05 5.94
C GLU A 51 21.49 15.03 5.16
N VAL A 52 22.03 14.44 4.08
CA VAL A 52 21.37 13.37 3.32
C VAL A 52 21.07 12.16 4.20
N LYS A 53 22.04 11.70 5.00
CA LYS A 53 21.84 10.61 5.97
C LYS A 53 20.73 10.91 6.97
N GLY A 54 20.69 12.14 7.48
CA GLY A 54 19.65 12.60 8.39
C GLY A 54 18.25 12.48 7.77
N ILE A 55 18.10 12.91 6.52
CA ILE A 55 16.83 12.83 5.79
C ILE A 55 16.45 11.37 5.51
N LEU A 56 17.39 10.53 5.07
CA LEU A 56 17.15 9.11 4.86
C LEU A 56 16.66 8.42 6.14
N SER A 57 17.28 8.70 7.29
CA SER A 57 16.81 8.20 8.59
C SER A 57 15.35 8.58 8.85
N ARG A 58 15.00 9.85 8.64
CA ARG A 58 13.63 10.35 8.85
C ARG A 58 12.62 9.74 7.87
N LEU A 59 13.01 9.54 6.61
CA LEU A 59 12.18 8.84 5.61
C LEU A 59 11.94 7.38 6.02
N GLY A 60 12.96 6.68 6.51
CA GLY A 60 12.84 5.32 7.04
C GLY A 60 11.89 5.25 8.24
N GLU A 61 12.02 6.17 9.19
CA GLU A 61 11.10 6.29 10.33
C GLU A 61 9.67 6.60 9.89
N ALA A 62 9.49 7.46 8.89
CA ALA A 62 8.18 7.77 8.33
C ALA A 62 7.53 6.55 7.66
N ALA A 63 8.31 5.75 6.93
CA ALA A 63 7.85 4.51 6.32
C ALA A 63 7.43 3.48 7.38
N ILE A 64 8.28 3.24 8.40
CA ILE A 64 7.96 2.34 9.52
C ILE A 64 6.67 2.79 10.23
N GLY A 65 6.56 4.07 10.56
CA GLY A 65 5.36 4.62 11.19
C GLY A 65 4.10 4.42 10.34
N THR A 66 4.22 4.57 9.02
CA THR A 66 3.11 4.36 8.09
C THR A 66 2.67 2.89 8.04
N PHE A 67 3.60 1.93 8.10
CA PHE A 67 3.27 0.51 8.21
C PHE A 67 2.53 0.18 9.51
N VAL A 68 2.94 0.76 10.64
CA VAL A 68 2.27 0.57 11.93
C VAL A 68 0.84 1.12 11.89
N GLU A 69 0.63 2.32 11.32
CA GLU A 69 -0.70 2.89 11.15
C GLU A 69 -1.59 2.03 10.25
N PHE A 70 -1.03 1.52 9.15
CA PHE A 70 -1.72 0.61 8.25
C PHE A 70 -2.12 -0.71 8.94
N GLU A 71 -1.20 -1.34 9.67
CA GLU A 71 -1.46 -2.56 10.43
C GLU A 71 -2.61 -2.36 11.45
N ASN A 72 -2.59 -1.23 12.15
CA ASN A 72 -3.64 -0.87 13.11
C ASN A 72 -5.00 -0.66 12.43
N ALA A 73 -5.02 -0.01 11.26
CA ALA A 73 -6.24 0.18 10.49
C ALA A 73 -6.85 -1.16 10.05
N VAL A 74 -6.03 -2.08 9.56
CA VAL A 74 -6.46 -3.44 9.16
C VAL A 74 -7.01 -4.22 10.36
N LYS A 75 -6.30 -4.22 11.51
CA LYS A 75 -6.79 -4.89 12.74
C LYS A 75 -8.13 -4.29 13.22
N GLY A 76 -8.27 -2.97 13.13
CA GLY A 76 -9.49 -2.26 13.49
C GLY A 76 -10.68 -2.59 12.60
N GLU A 77 -10.48 -2.71 11.28
CA GLU A 77 -11.53 -3.05 10.32
C GLU A 77 -12.06 -4.48 10.54
N ASN A 78 -11.17 -5.42 10.83
CA ASN A 78 -11.52 -6.82 11.11
C ASN A 78 -12.38 -6.96 12.39
N SER A 79 -12.20 -6.06 13.37
CA SER A 79 -13.01 -6.06 14.59
C SER A 79 -14.45 -5.55 14.37
N ARG A 80 -14.70 -4.84 13.26
CA ARG A 80 -15.98 -4.17 12.97
C ARG A 80 -16.88 -4.91 11.98
N ARG A 81 -16.44 -6.03 11.41
CA ARG A 81 -17.28 -6.91 10.61
C ARG A 81 -17.67 -8.16 11.42
N PRO A 82 -18.74 -8.14 12.24
CA PRO A 82 -19.53 -9.35 12.35
C PRO A 82 -20.10 -9.57 10.94
N LEU A 83 -19.63 -10.62 10.26
CA LEU A 83 -20.25 -11.10 9.03
C LEU A 83 -21.71 -11.48 9.37
N ARG A 84 -22.63 -10.52 9.33
CA ARG A 84 -24.06 -10.78 9.27
C ARG A 84 -24.37 -11.08 7.82
N GLY A 85 -24.55 -12.36 7.52
CA GLY A 85 -25.09 -12.82 6.25
C GLY A 85 -24.00 -13.34 5.32
N GLY A 86 -23.80 -14.66 5.35
CA GLY A 86 -23.26 -15.34 4.19
C GLY A 86 -24.29 -15.24 3.06
N GLU A 87 -24.00 -14.40 2.08
CA GLU A 87 -24.62 -14.48 0.76
C GLU A 87 -23.49 -14.42 -0.26
N ILE A 88 -22.99 -15.61 -0.58
CA ILE A 88 -22.37 -15.87 -1.86
C ILE A 88 -23.51 -15.76 -2.87
N HIS A 89 -23.69 -14.59 -3.48
CA HIS A 89 -24.58 -14.47 -4.64
C HIS A 89 -23.85 -15.18 -5.79
N LEU A 90 -24.22 -16.45 -5.99
CA LEU A 90 -23.78 -17.26 -7.11
C LEU A 90 -24.49 -16.75 -8.36
N ASP A 91 -24.08 -15.59 -8.87
CA ASP A 91 -24.55 -15.05 -10.15
C ASP A 91 -23.87 -15.75 -11.33
N VAL A 92 -23.97 -17.08 -11.34
CA VAL A 92 -23.91 -17.86 -12.57
C VAL A 92 -25.31 -18.44 -12.73
N TYR A 93 -26.29 -17.55 -12.90
CA TYR A 93 -27.53 -17.95 -13.56
C TYR A 93 -27.18 -18.21 -15.01
N ASP A 94 -27.27 -19.48 -15.34
CA ASP A 94 -27.03 -20.09 -16.63
C ASP A 94 -27.51 -19.24 -17.82
N ASP A 95 -26.58 -18.97 -18.73
CA ASP A 95 -26.79 -18.44 -20.08
C ASP A 95 -27.52 -19.47 -21.00
N ASP A 96 -28.07 -20.55 -20.44
CA ASP A 96 -28.67 -21.67 -21.19
C ASP A 96 -30.20 -21.63 -21.25
N MET A 97 -30.83 -20.50 -20.90
CA MET A 97 -32.27 -20.33 -21.10
C MET A 97 -32.65 -19.75 -22.46
N MET A 98 -31.99 -20.17 -23.55
CA MET A 98 -32.58 -20.08 -24.89
C MET A 98 -32.11 -21.23 -25.79
N LEU A 99 -33.09 -21.95 -26.33
CA LEU A 99 -33.03 -22.93 -27.44
C LEU A 99 -32.75 -24.40 -27.04
N ASP A 100 -33.78 -25.15 -26.67
CA ASP A 100 -34.50 -26.00 -27.64
C ASP A 100 -35.72 -26.67 -26.99
N GLY A 101 -36.79 -26.81 -27.77
CA GLY A 101 -38.06 -27.32 -27.32
C GLY A 101 -38.08 -28.84 -27.19
N ALA A 102 -38.41 -29.34 -25.99
CA ALA A 102 -38.98 -30.68 -25.83
C ALA A 102 -39.81 -30.76 -24.53
N LYS A 103 -41.14 -30.93 -24.64
CA LYS A 103 -41.97 -31.47 -23.54
C LYS A 103 -41.72 -32.97 -23.44
N PRO A 104 -41.62 -33.51 -22.21
CA PRO A 104 -42.67 -34.37 -21.66
C PRO A 104 -42.83 -34.11 -20.15
N GLU A 105 -43.71 -34.71 -19.37
CA GLU A 105 -45.03 -35.31 -19.50
C GLU A 105 -45.50 -35.42 -18.03
N LYS A 106 -46.82 -35.53 -17.83
CA LYS A 106 -47.47 -35.46 -16.52
C LYS A 106 -47.10 -36.64 -15.63
N ASP A 107 -47.19 -36.39 -14.32
CA ASP A 107 -47.22 -37.28 -13.15
C ASP A 107 -46.10 -36.83 -12.20
N MET A 108 -46.34 -36.40 -10.97
CA MET A 108 -47.17 -37.06 -9.97
C MET A 108 -47.32 -36.08 -8.79
N PHE A 109 -48.50 -35.49 -8.59
CA PHE A 109 -48.85 -34.87 -7.31
C PHE A 109 -49.49 -35.93 -6.41
N ARG A 110 -48.97 -36.02 -5.18
CA ARG A 110 -49.62 -36.45 -3.93
C ARG A 110 -49.80 -37.96 -3.62
N TYR A 111 -49.34 -38.26 -2.40
CA TYR A 111 -49.43 -39.46 -1.54
C TYR A 111 -48.54 -40.65 -1.90
#